data_AF-A0AA92LUM2-F1
#
_entry.id   AF-A0AA92LUM2-F1
#
_cell.length_a   1.000
_cell.length_b   1.000
_cell.length_c   1.000
_cell.angle_alpha   90.00
_cell.angle_beta   90.00
_cell.angle_gamma   90.00
#
_symmetry.space_group_name_H-M   'P 1'
#
loop_
_entity.id
_entity.type
_entity.pdbx_description
1 polymer ?
#
loop_
_entity_poly.entity_id
_entity_poly.type
_entity_poly.pdbx_seq_one_letter_code
_entity_poly.pdbx_strand_id
1 'polypeptide(L)'
;MSNSLSKKVNIRGPNNYQFLKWILDANDNFLALNHCNDPDGFRTTSKAIQSQLNKIDETDVQKIRSTFMQLLVFFPESRVDKFVGLFHAAKSRDKTSTTTMALSKLTKKRFDSLCKRVAKSSTNDEFLNLLLDLAETEYGLDESNMR
;
A
#
# COMPACT_ATOMS: atom_id res chain seq x y z
N MET A 1 -4.36 11.57 26.75
CA MET A 1 -4.41 10.97 25.40
C MET A 1 -3.04 10.55 24.84
N SER A 2 -1.88 11.05 25.34
CA SER A 2 -0.56 10.75 24.76
C SER A 2 -0.03 9.32 24.96
N ASN A 3 -0.42 8.64 26.05
CA ASN A 3 0.12 7.32 26.41
C ASN A 3 -0.48 6.13 25.65
N SER A 4 -1.64 6.27 25.00
CA SER A 4 -2.25 5.19 24.20
C SER A 4 -1.68 5.19 22.78
N LEU A 5 -1.62 6.35 22.13
CA LEU A 5 -0.99 6.55 20.82
C LEU A 5 0.49 6.12 20.80
N SER A 6 1.23 6.38 21.89
CA SER A 6 2.64 5.96 22.01
C SER A 6 2.86 4.47 22.13
N LYS A 7 1.92 3.73 22.70
CA LYS A 7 1.96 2.26 22.71
C LYS A 7 1.63 1.67 21.34
N LYS A 8 0.72 2.34 20.60
CA LYS A 8 0.22 1.89 19.30
C LYS A 8 1.24 2.08 18.18
N VAL A 9 2.01 3.17 18.23
CA VAL A 9 3.09 3.45 17.28
C VAL A 9 4.45 3.16 17.91
N ASN A 10 4.73 1.87 18.14
CA ASN A 10 6.02 1.43 18.64
C ASN A 10 6.96 1.04 17.49
N ILE A 11 7.67 2.02 16.96
CA ILE A 11 8.66 1.81 15.90
C ILE A 11 10.03 1.64 16.53
N ARG A 12 10.70 0.52 16.21
CA ARG A 12 12.00 0.16 16.79
C ARG A 12 13.16 0.82 16.04
N GLY A 13 14.11 1.35 16.80
CA GLY A 13 15.43 1.76 16.33
C GLY A 13 15.40 2.93 15.32
N PRO A 14 16.27 2.92 14.30
CA PRO A 14 16.48 4.05 13.38
C PRO A 14 15.27 4.33 12.46
N ASN A 15 14.26 3.47 12.46
CA ASN A 15 13.07 3.64 11.62
C ASN A 15 12.14 4.78 12.08
N ASN A 16 12.32 5.31 13.30
CA ASN A 16 11.48 6.41 13.80
C ASN A 16 11.59 7.65 12.89
N TYR A 17 12.80 7.99 12.46
CA TYR A 17 13.02 9.15 11.59
C TYR A 17 12.41 8.94 10.19
N GLN A 18 12.53 7.73 9.66
CA GLN A 18 11.93 7.35 8.36
C GLN A 18 10.40 7.36 8.41
N PHE A 19 9.81 6.94 9.53
CA PHE A 19 8.38 7.00 9.73
C PHE A 19 7.86 8.44 9.79
N LEU A 20 8.59 9.33 10.47
CA LEU A 20 8.27 10.76 10.47
C LEU A 20 8.25 11.31 9.04
N LYS A 21 9.29 11.04 8.24
CA LYS A 21 9.33 11.43 6.82
C LYS A 21 8.13 10.87 6.03
N TRP A 22 7.85 9.58 6.21
CA TRP A 22 6.73 8.92 5.52
C TRP A 22 5.37 9.56 5.84
N ILE A 23 5.11 9.93 7.09
CA ILE A 23 3.87 10.64 7.46
C ILE A 23 3.86 12.06 6.87
N LEU A 24 4.98 12.77 6.88
CA LEU A 24 5.06 14.13 6.32
C LEU A 24 4.75 14.15 4.81
N ASP A 25 5.08 13.07 4.10
CA ASP A 25 4.81 12.90 2.67
C ASP A 25 3.36 12.44 2.36
N ALA A 26 2.49 12.37 3.37
CA ALA A 26 1.09 11.97 3.19
C ALA A 26 0.34 12.92 2.24
N ASN A 27 -0.16 12.41 1.12
CA ASN A 27 -0.99 13.16 0.16
C ASN A 27 -2.47 13.18 0.56
N ASP A 28 -3.30 13.94 -0.16
CA ASP A 28 -4.72 14.12 0.19
C ASP A 28 -5.52 12.81 0.13
N ASN A 29 -5.15 11.90 -0.78
CA ASN A 29 -5.72 10.56 -0.84
C ASN A 29 -5.43 9.77 0.44
N PHE A 30 -4.20 9.85 0.96
CA PHE A 30 -3.83 9.22 2.22
C PHE A 30 -4.63 9.81 3.39
N LEU A 31 -4.79 11.13 3.44
CA LEU A 31 -5.58 11.81 4.48
C LEU A 31 -7.04 11.37 4.43
N ALA A 32 -7.64 11.33 3.25
CA ALA A 32 -9.03 10.90 3.05
C ALA A 32 -9.23 9.42 3.42
N LEU A 33 -8.36 8.52 2.92
CA LEU A 33 -8.43 7.08 3.18
C LEU A 33 -8.26 6.72 4.66
N ASN A 34 -7.55 7.56 5.42
CA ASN A 34 -7.33 7.37 6.86
C ASN A 34 -8.22 8.26 7.73
N HIS A 35 -9.24 8.89 7.17
CA HIS A 35 -10.21 9.75 7.86
C HIS A 35 -9.54 10.79 8.76
N CYS A 36 -8.59 11.56 8.20
CA CYS A 36 -8.02 12.69 8.91
C CYS A 36 -9.14 13.65 9.36
N ASN A 37 -9.20 13.93 10.65
CA ASN A 37 -10.24 14.75 11.27
C ASN A 37 -10.11 16.23 10.90
N ASP A 38 -8.87 16.68 10.66
CA ASP A 38 -8.55 18.06 10.28
C ASP A 38 -7.34 18.07 9.31
N PRO A 39 -7.59 17.94 8.00
CA PRO A 39 -6.56 17.97 6.97
C PRO A 39 -5.77 19.28 6.92
N ASP A 40 -6.42 20.42 7.14
CA ASP A 40 -5.78 21.74 7.07
C ASP A 40 -4.85 21.98 8.27
N GLY A 41 -5.28 21.57 9.47
CA GLY A 41 -4.44 21.54 10.66
C GLY A 41 -3.24 20.61 10.48
N PHE A 42 -3.46 19.40 9.96
CA PHE A 42 -2.38 18.47 9.63
C PHE A 42 -1.37 19.10 8.65
N ARG A 43 -1.83 19.75 7.58
CA ARG A 43 -0.97 20.41 6.59
C ARG A 43 -0.14 21.54 7.19
N THR A 44 -0.75 22.34 8.07
CA THR A 44 -0.09 23.44 8.76
C THR A 44 1.02 22.92 9.68
N THR A 45 0.70 21.92 10.52
CA THR A 45 1.69 21.27 11.39
C THR A 45 2.78 20.56 10.60
N SER A 46 2.42 19.86 9.51
CA SER A 46 3.36 19.19 8.62
C SER A 46 4.36 20.18 8.01
N LYS A 47 3.90 21.33 7.48
CA LYS A 47 4.78 22.38 6.94
C LYS A 47 5.72 22.94 8.00
N ALA A 48 5.21 23.18 9.22
CA ALA A 48 6.03 23.68 10.32
C ALA A 48 7.14 22.69 10.68
N ILE A 49 6.81 21.40 10.79
CA ILE A 49 7.79 20.34 11.06
C ILE A 49 8.79 20.21 9.90
N GLN A 50 8.33 20.26 8.66
CA GLN A 50 9.18 20.11 7.48
C GLN A 50 10.22 21.24 7.38
N SER A 51 9.86 22.46 7.78
CA SER A 51 10.79 23.60 7.87
C SER A 51 11.91 23.40 8.90
N GLN A 52 11.69 22.52 9.89
CA GLN A 52 12.63 22.22 10.97
C GLN A 52 13.25 20.82 10.85
N LEU A 53 12.88 20.04 9.83
CA LEU A 53 13.24 18.63 9.69
C LEU A 53 14.76 18.42 9.62
N ASN A 54 15.48 19.35 8.98
CA ASN A 54 16.95 19.34 8.88
C ASN A 54 17.65 19.69 10.22
N LYS A 55 16.91 20.17 11.22
CA LYS A 55 17.40 20.49 12.57
C LYS A 55 17.07 19.39 13.58
N ILE A 56 16.36 18.34 13.15
CA ILE A 56 16.06 17.19 13.98
C ILE A 56 17.22 16.20 13.83
N ASP A 57 17.92 15.96 14.93
CA ASP A 57 18.92 14.90 15.01
C ASP A 57 18.22 13.53 14.82
N GLU A 58 18.66 12.77 13.81
CA GLU A 58 18.09 11.45 13.48
C GLU A 58 18.28 10.43 14.63
N THR A 59 19.23 10.68 15.52
CA THR A 59 19.52 9.83 16.68
C THR A 59 18.67 10.17 17.90
N ASP A 60 18.03 11.35 17.93
CA ASP A 60 17.14 11.78 19.02
C ASP A 60 15.74 11.17 18.85
N VAL A 61 15.64 9.89 19.22
CA VAL A 61 14.41 9.10 19.10
C VAL A 61 13.24 9.72 19.88
N GLN A 62 13.51 10.36 21.03
CA GLN A 62 12.45 10.95 21.84
C GLN A 62 11.86 12.19 21.17
N LYS A 63 12.71 13.07 20.65
CA LYS A 63 12.27 14.24 19.89
C LYS A 63 11.55 13.84 18.60
N ILE A 64 12.02 12.81 17.90
CA ILE A 64 11.34 12.30 16.70
C ILE A 64 9.95 11.76 17.05
N ARG A 65 9.84 10.99 18.14
CA ARG A 65 8.57 10.43 18.62
C ARG A 65 7.58 11.52 19.01
N SER A 66 8.00 12.51 19.79
CA SER A 66 7.12 13.62 20.13
C SER A 66 6.68 14.39 18.87
N THR A 67 7.56 14.53 17.88
CA THR A 67 7.27 15.21 16.61
C THR A 67 6.19 14.49 15.79
N PHE A 68 6.35 13.19 15.51
CA PHE A 68 5.32 12.49 14.73
C PHE A 68 4.02 12.30 15.53
N MET A 69 4.07 12.27 16.87
CA MET A 69 2.85 12.25 17.69
C MET A 69 1.99 13.50 17.50
N GLN A 70 2.60 14.67 17.29
CA GLN A 70 1.85 15.90 16.97
C GLN A 70 1.06 15.75 15.65
N LEU A 71 1.57 14.97 14.70
CA LEU A 71 0.89 14.67 13.43
C LEU A 71 -0.19 13.60 13.59
N LEU A 72 0.00 12.63 14.48
CA LEU A 72 -0.95 11.53 14.66
C LEU A 72 -2.25 11.95 15.37
N VAL A 73 -2.24 13.06 16.11
CA VAL A 73 -3.43 13.61 16.79
C VAL A 73 -4.57 13.94 15.82
N PHE A 74 -4.24 14.24 14.56
CA PHE A 74 -5.24 14.55 13.53
C PHE A 74 -5.99 13.30 13.02
N PHE A 75 -5.59 12.10 13.40
CA PHE A 75 -6.20 10.86 12.94
C PHE A 75 -6.97 10.14 14.05
N PRO A 76 -8.06 9.41 13.71
CA PRO A 76 -8.72 8.51 14.64
C PRO A 76 -7.75 7.44 15.16
N GLU A 77 -7.83 7.14 16.46
CA GLU A 77 -6.91 6.19 17.10
C GLU A 77 -6.97 4.78 16.47
N SER A 78 -8.14 4.37 15.98
CA SER A 78 -8.37 3.10 15.26
C SER A 78 -7.63 3.00 13.92
N ARG A 79 -7.26 4.15 13.33
CA ARG A 79 -6.47 4.23 12.10
C ARG A 79 -4.98 4.25 12.39
N VAL A 80 -4.57 4.96 13.44
CA VAL A 80 -3.17 5.05 13.87
C VAL A 80 -2.57 3.68 14.16
N ASP A 81 -3.35 2.74 14.70
CA ASP A 81 -2.95 1.33 14.91
C ASP A 81 -2.40 0.66 13.64
N LYS A 82 -2.90 1.07 12.47
CA LYS A 82 -2.54 0.48 11.17
C LYS A 82 -1.31 1.15 10.54
N PHE A 83 -0.88 2.30 11.03
CA PHE A 83 0.14 3.13 10.36
C PHE A 83 1.51 2.47 10.36
N VAL A 84 1.88 1.74 11.42
CA VAL A 84 3.13 0.98 11.45
C VAL A 84 3.14 -0.09 10.36
N GLY A 85 2.03 -0.80 10.18
CA GLY A 85 1.86 -1.80 9.11
C GLY A 85 1.92 -1.17 7.72
N LEU A 86 1.22 -0.05 7.52
CA LEU A 86 1.24 0.71 6.26
C LEU A 86 2.64 1.24 5.92
N PHE A 87 3.38 1.73 6.92
CA PHE A 87 4.75 2.18 6.74
C PHE A 87 5.68 1.04 6.29
N HIS A 88 5.60 -0.12 6.95
CA HIS A 88 6.38 -1.29 6.55
C HIS A 88 6.00 -1.79 5.16
N ALA A 89 4.70 -1.79 4.82
CA ALA A 89 4.20 -2.13 3.49
C ALA A 89 4.74 -1.15 2.43
N ALA A 90 4.69 0.17 2.69
CA ALA A 90 5.23 1.19 1.80
C ALA A 90 6.74 1.00 1.57
N LYS A 91 7.51 0.78 2.64
CA LYS A 91 8.95 0.52 2.56
C LYS A 91 9.27 -0.78 1.81
N SER A 92 8.44 -1.82 1.93
CA SER A 92 8.58 -3.03 1.11
C SER A 92 8.20 -2.81 -0.35
N ARG A 93 7.25 -1.91 -0.63
CA ARG A 93 6.85 -1.54 -1.99
C ARG A 93 7.98 -0.81 -2.72
N ASP A 94 8.69 0.08 -2.03
CA ASP A 94 9.85 0.77 -2.59
C ASP A 94 11.02 -0.17 -2.87
N LYS A 95 11.22 -1.19 -2.02
CA LYS A 95 12.20 -2.26 -2.26
C LYS A 95 11.81 -3.20 -3.40
N THR A 96 10.52 -3.29 -3.72
CA THR A 96 9.98 -4.15 -4.80
C THR A 96 9.79 -3.40 -6.11
N SER A 97 10.35 -2.20 -6.27
CA SER A 97 10.55 -1.58 -7.59
C SER A 97 11.43 -2.45 -8.53
N THR A 98 12.08 -3.51 -8.02
CA THR A 98 12.75 -4.58 -8.80
C THR A 98 12.06 -5.95 -8.79
N THR A 99 10.88 -6.08 -8.18
CA THR A 99 10.03 -7.27 -8.36
C THR A 99 8.60 -6.81 -8.57
N THR A 100 8.36 -6.25 -9.74
CA THR A 100 7.14 -6.56 -10.47
C THR A 100 6.90 -8.06 -10.32
N MET A 101 5.65 -8.49 -10.15
CA MET A 101 5.27 -9.85 -10.53
C MET A 101 5.60 -9.99 -12.01
N ALA A 102 6.85 -10.31 -12.32
CA ALA A 102 7.24 -10.81 -13.61
C ALA A 102 6.46 -12.11 -13.71
N LEU A 103 5.35 -12.08 -14.44
CA LEU A 103 4.65 -13.29 -14.89
C LEU A 103 5.75 -14.29 -15.24
N SER A 104 5.69 -15.48 -14.64
CA SER A 104 6.69 -16.50 -14.90
C SER A 104 6.86 -16.64 -16.42
N LYS A 105 8.05 -17.01 -16.91
CA LYS A 105 8.26 -17.18 -18.38
C LYS A 105 7.17 -18.07 -19.01
N LEU A 106 6.65 -19.03 -18.24
CA LEU A 106 5.52 -19.87 -18.62
C LEU A 106 4.21 -19.10 -18.72
N THR A 107 3.88 -18.28 -17.72
CA THR A 107 2.66 -17.46 -17.70
C THR A 107 2.67 -16.40 -18.82
N LYS A 108 3.82 -15.78 -19.10
CA LYS A 108 3.97 -14.86 -20.25
C LYS A 108 3.73 -15.57 -21.58
N LYS A 109 4.33 -16.74 -21.78
CA LYS A 109 4.09 -17.53 -23.00
C LYS A 109 2.63 -17.95 -23.16
N ARG A 110 1.96 -18.32 -22.06
CA ARG A 110 0.52 -18.64 -22.08
C ARG A 110 -0.32 -17.43 -22.47
N PHE A 111 -0.05 -16.28 -21.87
CA PHE A 111 -0.74 -15.03 -22.18
C PHE A 111 -0.51 -14.59 -23.64
N ASP A 112 0.72 -14.61 -24.14
CA ASP A 112 1.03 -14.28 -25.53
C ASP A 112 0.34 -15.23 -26.52
N SER A 113 0.28 -16.53 -26.18
CA SER A 113 -0.45 -17.53 -26.97
C SER A 113 -1.95 -17.27 -26.98
N LEU A 114 -2.51 -16.80 -25.87
CA LEU A 114 -3.91 -16.46 -25.71
C LEU A 114 -4.28 -15.24 -26.56
N CYS A 115 -3.50 -14.16 -26.46
CA CYS A 115 -3.68 -12.96 -27.27
C CYS A 115 -3.61 -13.27 -28.77
N LYS A 116 -2.73 -14.19 -29.20
CA LYS A 116 -2.65 -14.63 -30.60
C LYS A 116 -3.86 -15.46 -31.05
N ARG A 117 -4.48 -16.24 -30.16
CA ARG A 117 -5.70 -17.00 -30.46
C ARG A 117 -6.91 -16.06 -30.56
N VAL A 118 -7.03 -15.12 -29.62
CA VAL A 118 -8.06 -14.08 -29.63
C VAL A 118 -7.94 -13.17 -30.87
N ALA A 119 -6.73 -12.76 -31.25
CA ALA A 119 -6.53 -11.95 -32.45
C ALA A 119 -6.86 -12.69 -33.77
N LYS A 120 -7.02 -14.02 -33.72
CA LYS A 120 -7.39 -14.86 -34.86
C LYS A 120 -8.87 -15.27 -34.86
N SER A 121 -9.61 -15.07 -33.77
CA SER A 121 -11.05 -15.33 -33.77
C SER A 121 -11.74 -14.27 -34.62
N SER A 122 -12.51 -14.72 -35.61
CA SER A 122 -13.12 -13.86 -36.63
C SER A 122 -14.57 -13.49 -36.32
N THR A 123 -15.19 -14.17 -35.33
CA THR A 123 -16.56 -13.95 -34.90
C THR A 123 -16.67 -13.86 -33.37
N ASN A 124 -17.72 -13.19 -32.88
CA ASN A 124 -18.00 -13.07 -31.45
C ASN A 124 -18.24 -14.44 -30.78
N ASP A 125 -18.79 -15.41 -31.51
CA ASP A 125 -19.07 -16.76 -30.99
C ASP A 125 -17.77 -17.58 -30.81
N GLU A 126 -16.80 -17.45 -31.71
CA GLU A 126 -15.47 -18.05 -31.55
C GLU A 126 -14.74 -17.48 -30.33
N PHE A 127 -14.89 -16.18 -30.09
CA PHE A 127 -14.31 -15.52 -28.92
C PHE A 127 -14.96 -15.97 -27.60
N LEU A 128 -16.29 -16.10 -27.59
CA LEU A 128 -17.04 -16.59 -26.41
C LEU A 128 -16.69 -18.05 -26.09
N ASN A 129 -16.61 -18.93 -27.08
CA ASN A 129 -16.17 -20.31 -26.87
C ASN A 129 -14.73 -20.37 -26.35
N LEU A 130 -13.84 -19.48 -26.83
CA LEU A 130 -12.47 -19.40 -26.32
C LEU A 130 -12.40 -18.97 -24.86
N LEU A 131 -13.29 -18.07 -24.42
CA LEU A 131 -13.41 -17.65 -23.02
C LEU A 131 -13.97 -18.77 -22.13
N LEU A 132 -14.93 -19.55 -22.63
CA LEU A 132 -15.51 -20.69 -21.92
C LEU A 132 -14.48 -21.82 -21.73
N ASP A 133 -13.74 -22.19 -22.78
CA ASP A 133 -12.64 -23.17 -22.72
C ASP A 133 -11.59 -22.79 -21.65
N LEU A 134 -11.30 -21.49 -21.52
CA LEU A 134 -10.35 -20.96 -20.54
C LEU A 134 -10.87 -21.04 -19.11
N ALA A 135 -12.16 -20.78 -18.92
CA ALA A 135 -12.81 -20.92 -17.62
C ALA A 135 -12.83 -22.38 -17.15
N GLU A 136 -13.09 -23.32 -18.07
CA GLU A 136 -13.10 -24.76 -17.77
C GLU A 136 -11.70 -25.28 -17.42
N THR A 137 -10.67 -24.84 -18.13
CA THR A 137 -9.29 -25.29 -17.88
C THR A 137 -8.65 -24.72 -16.61
N GLU A 138 -9.08 -23.56 -16.10
CA GLU A 138 -8.59 -23.00 -14.82
C GLU A 138 -9.41 -23.41 -13.60
N TYR A 139 -10.71 -23.71 -13.75
CA TYR A 139 -11.60 -24.01 -12.62
C TYR A 139 -12.09 -25.46 -12.52
N GLY A 140 -11.77 -26.33 -13.49
CA GLY A 140 -12.08 -27.75 -13.40
C GLY A 140 -13.53 -28.00 -13.01
N LEU A 141 -14.48 -27.49 -13.80
CA LEU A 141 -15.86 -27.97 -13.73
C LEU A 141 -15.88 -29.36 -14.35
N ASP A 142 -15.42 -30.33 -13.58
CA ASP A 142 -15.55 -31.74 -13.87
C ASP A 142 -17.03 -32.10 -13.72
N GLU A 143 -17.75 -32.18 -14.84
CA GLU A 143 -19.15 -32.63 -14.91
C GLU A 143 -19.34 -34.07 -14.40
N SER A 144 -18.27 -34.78 -14.00
CA SER A 144 -18.37 -36.12 -13.42
C SER A 144 -18.99 -36.19 -12.02
N ASN A 145 -19.29 -35.05 -11.38
CA ASN A 145 -19.94 -34.98 -10.05
C ASN A 145 -21.41 -34.54 -10.04
N MET A 146 -22.09 -34.44 -11.19
CA MET A 146 -23.55 -34.24 -11.24
C MET A 146 -24.29 -35.49 -11.74
N ARG A 147 -24.15 -36.60 -11.01
CA ARG A 147 -25.11 -37.72 -11.06
C ARG A 147 -25.97 -37.74 -9.81
#